data_AF-A0A2U1NYD8-F1
#
_entry.id   AF-A0A2U1NYD8-F1
#
_cell.length_a   1.000
_cell.length_b   1.000
_cell.length_c   1.000
_cell.angle_alpha   90.00
_cell.angle_beta   90.00
_cell.angle_gamma   90.00
#
_symmetry.space_group_name_H-M   'P 1'
#
loop_
_entity.id
_entity.type
_entity.pdbx_description
1 polymer ?
#
loop_
_entity_poly.entity_id
_entity_poly.type
_entity_poly.pdbx_seq_one_letter_code
_entity_poly.pdbx_strand_id
1 'polypeptide(L)'
;MQNLKDDLSMGCMEGVCTIKLTNEVVREHDAVWMEYSENGDTPCERLARIESVTAPDVNGNQMVKFRMLYRPEETAAGRKPFHGKKELFLSDHYHTQSSDTILRKCFVHPFLAYVKLKDLFPPEDYYFRWEYEHETGCPHHGQLAQFTRIACNAQGAPPRGLVSLTHRPSLLNELDIHTRMH
;
A
#
# COMPACT_ATOMS: atom_id res chain seq x y z
N MET A 1 1.39 -40.75 -33.92
CA MET A 1 1.09 -39.30 -33.81
C MET A 1 0.04 -39.13 -32.74
N GLN A 2 0.47 -39.11 -31.48
CA GLN A 2 -0.39 -38.84 -30.33
C GLN A 2 -0.33 -37.35 -29.99
N ASN A 3 -1.48 -36.85 -29.55
CA ASN A 3 -1.87 -35.45 -29.53
C ASN A 3 -0.92 -34.55 -28.73
N LEU A 4 -0.42 -33.50 -29.39
CA LEU A 4 0.27 -32.37 -28.77
C LEU A 4 -0.76 -31.28 -28.38
N LYS A 5 -1.81 -31.67 -27.64
CA LYS A 5 -2.85 -30.73 -27.17
C LYS A 5 -3.16 -30.78 -25.67
N ASP A 6 -2.46 -31.64 -24.92
CA ASP A 6 -2.72 -31.81 -23.48
C ASP A 6 -1.54 -31.37 -22.60
N ASP A 7 -0.75 -30.39 -23.04
CA ASP A 7 0.37 -29.84 -22.26
C ASP A 7 0.19 -28.35 -21.90
N LEU A 8 -1.06 -27.91 -21.77
CA LEU A 8 -1.41 -26.82 -20.85
C LEU A 8 -1.67 -27.45 -19.49
N SER A 9 -0.62 -28.04 -18.93
CA SER A 9 -0.58 -28.25 -17.48
C SER A 9 -0.74 -26.86 -16.87
N MET A 10 -1.88 -26.65 -16.20
CA MET A 10 -1.98 -25.66 -15.16
C MET A 10 -0.91 -26.02 -14.13
N GLY A 11 0.31 -25.55 -14.34
CA GLY A 11 1.30 -25.50 -13.28
C GLY A 11 0.63 -24.74 -12.16
N CYS A 12 0.43 -25.39 -11.02
CA CYS A 12 -0.18 -24.80 -9.82
C CYS A 12 0.56 -23.49 -9.51
N MET A 13 0.02 -22.36 -9.98
CA MET A 13 0.64 -21.06 -9.78
C MET A 13 0.28 -20.59 -8.37
N GLU A 14 0.97 -21.13 -7.38
CA GLU A 14 1.06 -20.47 -6.09
C GLU A 14 1.60 -19.04 -6.32
N GLY A 15 1.03 -18.07 -5.60
CA GLY A 15 1.44 -16.67 -5.67
C GLY A 15 0.76 -15.81 -6.76
N VAL A 16 -0.19 -16.34 -7.55
CA VAL A 16 -0.94 -15.57 -8.56
C VAL A 16 -2.43 -15.91 -8.58
N CYS A 17 -3.28 -14.89 -8.70
CA CYS A 17 -4.71 -15.04 -9.03
C CYS A 17 -5.13 -14.05 -10.13
N THR A 18 -6.35 -14.20 -10.63
CA THR A 18 -6.93 -13.30 -11.65
C THR A 18 -8.26 -12.73 -11.17
N ILE A 19 -8.48 -11.44 -11.44
CA ILE A 19 -9.75 -10.78 -11.14
C ILE A 19 -10.79 -11.24 -12.17
N LYS A 20 -11.84 -11.95 -11.72
CA LYS A 20 -12.82 -12.62 -12.60
C LYS A 20 -13.45 -11.72 -13.66
N LEU A 21 -13.69 -10.44 -13.35
CA LEU A 21 -14.36 -9.51 -14.26
C LEU A 21 -13.43 -8.86 -15.30
N THR A 22 -12.15 -8.71 -14.97
CA THR A 22 -11.19 -7.96 -15.81
C THR A 22 -10.10 -8.84 -16.40
N ASN A 23 -9.95 -10.08 -15.93
CA ASN A 23 -8.81 -10.97 -16.19
C ASN A 23 -7.45 -10.35 -15.82
N GLU A 24 -7.45 -9.31 -14.98
CA GLU A 24 -6.22 -8.68 -14.51
C GLU A 24 -5.51 -9.62 -13.53
N VAL A 25 -4.20 -9.78 -13.72
CA VAL A 25 -3.36 -10.65 -12.92
C VAL A 25 -2.91 -9.94 -11.64
N VAL A 26 -3.20 -10.55 -10.49
CA VAL A 26 -2.79 -10.10 -9.17
C VAL A 26 -1.76 -11.07 -8.61
N ARG A 27 -0.66 -10.52 -8.09
CA ARG A 27 0.49 -11.24 -7.54
C ARG A 27 0.75 -10.83 -6.11
N GLU A 28 1.61 -11.58 -5.44
CA GLU A 28 2.19 -11.14 -4.17
C GLU A 28 2.76 -9.72 -4.28
N HIS A 29 2.55 -8.96 -3.21
CA HIS A 29 2.94 -7.56 -3.06
C HIS A 29 2.19 -6.53 -3.91
N ASP A 30 1.30 -6.96 -4.80
CA ASP A 30 0.35 -6.04 -5.44
C ASP A 30 -0.60 -5.43 -4.41
N ALA A 31 -0.99 -4.19 -4.66
CA ALA A 31 -2.05 -3.54 -3.92
C ALA A 31 -3.39 -3.66 -4.66
N VAL A 32 -4.47 -3.80 -3.91
CA VAL A 32 -5.80 -4.01 -4.45
C VAL A 32 -6.85 -3.25 -3.65
N TRP A 33 -7.96 -2.97 -4.30
CA TRP A 33 -9.24 -2.76 -3.64
C TRP A 33 -9.98 -4.08 -3.55
N MET A 34 -10.52 -4.38 -2.38
CA MET A 34 -11.30 -5.60 -2.14
C MET A 34 -12.52 -5.32 -1.29
N GLU A 35 -13.56 -6.10 -1.50
CA GLU A 35 -14.73 -6.13 -0.63
C GLU A 35 -14.37 -6.84 0.68
N TYR A 36 -14.70 -6.24 1.82
CA TYR A 36 -14.37 -6.73 3.15
C TYR A 36 -15.53 -6.52 4.12
N SER A 37 -15.84 -7.53 4.92
CA SER A 37 -16.88 -7.47 5.94
C SER A 37 -16.41 -8.17 7.22
N GLU A 38 -16.53 -7.50 8.36
CA GLU A 38 -16.37 -8.13 9.67
C GLU A 38 -17.72 -8.63 10.16
N ASN A 39 -17.79 -9.88 10.61
CA ASN A 39 -18.89 -10.41 11.44
C ASN A 39 -20.34 -10.16 10.93
N GLY A 40 -20.55 -10.15 9.61
CA GLY A 40 -21.88 -9.97 9.02
C GLY A 40 -22.31 -8.50 8.87
N ASP A 41 -21.42 -7.56 9.10
CA ASP A 41 -21.62 -6.16 8.72
C ASP A 41 -21.74 -6.01 7.20
N THR A 42 -22.31 -4.87 6.79
CA THR A 42 -22.40 -4.52 5.37
C THR A 42 -20.99 -4.48 4.77
N PRO A 43 -20.72 -5.21 3.68
CA PRO A 43 -19.41 -5.20 3.05
C PRO A 43 -18.96 -3.79 2.66
N CYS A 44 -17.68 -3.51 2.86
CA CYS A 44 -17.05 -2.24 2.57
C CYS A 44 -15.81 -2.44 1.69
N GLU A 45 -15.50 -1.46 0.84
CA GLU A 45 -14.27 -1.52 0.06
C GLU A 45 -13.06 -1.12 0.91
N ARG A 46 -12.02 -1.96 0.91
CA ARG A 46 -10.76 -1.70 1.61
C ARG A 46 -9.57 -1.73 0.66
N LEU A 47 -8.57 -0.91 0.96
CA LEU A 47 -7.25 -0.99 0.35
C LEU A 47 -6.42 -2.04 1.11
N ALA A 48 -5.76 -2.90 0.35
CA ALA A 48 -4.94 -3.96 0.92
C ALA A 48 -3.72 -4.23 0.05
N ARG A 49 -2.72 -4.87 0.65
CA ARG A 49 -1.57 -5.46 -0.04
C ARG A 49 -1.63 -6.97 0.07
N ILE A 50 -1.49 -7.65 -1.07
CA ILE A 50 -1.44 -9.11 -1.11
C ILE A 50 -0.10 -9.58 -0.55
N GLU A 51 -0.16 -10.54 0.36
CA GLU A 51 1.02 -11.14 0.99
C GLU A 51 1.25 -12.57 0.52
N SER A 52 0.18 -13.33 0.25
CA SER A 52 0.29 -14.62 -0.45
C SER A 52 -1.01 -15.02 -1.12
N VAL A 53 -0.91 -15.90 -2.12
CA VAL A 53 -2.05 -16.49 -2.83
C VAL A 53 -1.91 -18.00 -2.80
N THR A 54 -2.94 -18.71 -2.35
CA THR A 54 -2.92 -20.17 -2.31
C THR A 54 -3.03 -20.77 -3.71
N ALA A 55 -2.54 -22.00 -3.86
CA ALA A 55 -2.93 -22.82 -5.01
C ALA A 55 -4.46 -22.96 -5.08
N PRO A 56 -5.04 -23.10 -6.28
CA PRO A 56 -6.46 -23.37 -6.45
C PRO A 56 -6.84 -24.72 -5.83
N ASP A 57 -7.99 -24.77 -5.15
CA ASP A 57 -8.58 -26.01 -4.65
C ASP A 57 -9.16 -26.87 -5.79
N VAL A 58 -9.77 -28.01 -5.46
CA VAL A 58 -10.40 -28.92 -6.42
C VAL A 58 -11.53 -28.29 -7.24
N ASN A 59 -12.10 -27.19 -6.74
CA ASN A 59 -13.16 -26.43 -7.40
C ASN A 59 -12.62 -25.18 -8.12
N GLY A 60 -11.29 -24.97 -8.10
CA GLY A 60 -10.65 -23.79 -8.68
C GLY A 60 -10.68 -22.55 -7.78
N ASN A 61 -11.11 -22.65 -6.51
CA ASN A 61 -11.13 -21.51 -5.60
C ASN A 61 -9.73 -21.23 -5.05
N GLN A 62 -9.38 -19.96 -4.95
CA GLN A 62 -8.13 -19.51 -4.33
C GLN A 62 -8.41 -18.58 -3.16
N MET A 63 -7.60 -18.69 -2.11
CA MET A 63 -7.58 -17.78 -0.98
C MET A 63 -6.39 -16.83 -1.08
N VAL A 64 -6.57 -15.60 -0.62
CA VAL A 64 -5.52 -14.59 -0.55
C VAL A 64 -5.31 -14.18 0.90
N LYS A 65 -4.04 -14.20 1.33
CA LYS A 65 -3.62 -13.53 2.55
C LYS A 65 -3.23 -12.11 2.19
N PHE A 66 -3.73 -11.15 2.95
CA PHE A 66 -3.47 -9.73 2.72
C PHE A 66 -3.29 -9.00 4.04
N ARG A 67 -2.69 -7.81 3.95
CA ARG A 67 -2.72 -6.82 5.04
C ARG A 67 -3.42 -5.56 4.62
N MET A 68 -4.13 -4.94 5.56
CA MET A 68 -4.84 -3.69 5.29
C MET A 68 -3.88 -2.51 5.13
N LEU A 69 -4.25 -1.60 4.23
CA LEU A 69 -3.58 -0.32 4.07
C LEU A 69 -4.51 0.76 4.60
N TYR A 70 -4.09 1.44 5.67
CA TYR A 70 -4.90 2.45 6.33
C TYR A 70 -4.59 3.83 5.77
N ARG A 71 -5.63 4.58 5.43
CA ARG A 71 -5.49 6.03 5.27
C ARG A 71 -5.27 6.66 6.64
N PRO A 72 -4.60 7.82 6.71
CA PRO A 72 -4.44 8.54 7.96
C PRO A 72 -5.74 8.80 8.73
N GLU A 73 -6.84 9.06 8.04
CA GLU A 73 -8.17 9.29 8.61
C GLU A 73 -8.73 8.05 9.32
N GLU A 74 -8.30 6.86 8.91
CA GLU A 74 -8.80 5.58 9.44
C GLU A 74 -8.00 5.13 10.68
N THR A 75 -6.94 5.86 11.04
CA THR A 75 -6.14 5.56 12.23
C THR A 75 -6.64 6.30 13.46
N ALA A 76 -6.35 5.75 14.64
CA ALA A 76 -6.71 6.38 15.92
C ALA A 76 -6.12 7.80 16.07
N ALA A 77 -4.92 8.05 15.51
CA ALA A 77 -4.28 9.36 15.56
C ALA A 77 -4.91 10.39 14.58
N GLY A 78 -5.65 9.92 13.57
CA GLY A 78 -6.23 10.73 12.51
C GLY A 78 -5.20 11.40 11.59
N ARG A 79 -5.70 12.10 10.57
CA ARG A 79 -4.86 12.84 9.61
C ARG A 79 -4.16 14.03 10.29
N LYS A 80 -2.86 14.20 10.03
CA LYS A 80 -2.02 15.32 10.45
C LYS A 80 -1.65 16.19 9.23
N PRO A 81 -1.26 17.47 9.44
CA PRO A 81 -0.93 18.39 8.34
C PRO A 81 0.18 17.91 7.41
N PHE A 82 1.12 17.11 7.90
CA PHE A 82 2.24 16.59 7.11
C PHE A 82 1.89 15.31 6.31
N HIS A 83 0.68 14.77 6.44
CA HIS A 83 0.26 13.61 5.66
C HIS A 83 -0.18 14.03 4.26
N GLY A 84 0.34 13.37 3.23
CA GLY A 84 -0.08 13.62 1.86
C GLY A 84 -1.47 13.05 1.56
N LYS A 85 -2.12 13.63 0.55
CA LYS A 85 -3.49 13.24 0.13
C LYS A 85 -3.61 11.77 -0.29
N LYS A 86 -2.56 11.20 -0.88
CA LYS A 86 -2.47 9.82 -1.37
C LYS A 86 -1.66 8.90 -0.45
N GLU A 87 -1.41 9.33 0.79
CA GLU A 87 -0.64 8.57 1.78
C GLU A 87 -1.46 7.44 2.38
N LEU A 88 -0.82 6.28 2.53
CA LEU A 88 -1.30 5.10 3.24
C LEU A 88 -0.26 4.66 4.27
N PHE A 89 -0.74 3.95 5.29
CA PHE A 89 0.07 3.26 6.26
C PHE A 89 -0.01 1.76 6.06
N LEU A 90 1.15 1.15 6.15
CA LEU A 90 1.32 -0.28 6.00
C LEU A 90 1.08 -0.95 7.35
N SER A 91 -0.04 -1.66 7.51
CA SER A 91 -0.36 -2.23 8.82
C SER A 91 0.14 -3.66 9.03
N ASP A 92 0.11 -4.08 10.28
CA ASP A 92 0.21 -5.48 10.74
C ASP A 92 -1.17 -6.16 10.84
N HIS A 93 -2.23 -5.54 10.29
CA HIS A 93 -3.58 -6.10 10.32
C HIS A 93 -3.79 -7.07 9.15
N TYR A 94 -3.60 -8.37 9.42
CA TYR A 94 -3.68 -9.43 8.41
C TYR A 94 -5.03 -10.15 8.41
N HIS A 95 -5.49 -10.50 7.21
CA HIS A 95 -6.66 -11.32 6.99
C HIS A 95 -6.44 -12.30 5.83
N THR A 96 -7.32 -13.29 5.75
CA THR A 96 -7.37 -14.25 4.66
C THR A 96 -8.80 -14.36 4.15
N GLN A 97 -9.02 -14.19 2.84
CA GLN A 97 -10.35 -14.33 2.23
C GLN A 97 -10.27 -14.87 0.80
N SER A 98 -11.43 -15.15 0.19
CA SER A 98 -11.49 -15.60 -1.21
C SER A 98 -10.90 -14.54 -2.15
N SER A 99 -10.11 -14.96 -3.13
CA SER A 99 -9.60 -14.10 -4.21
C SER A 99 -10.72 -13.39 -5.00
N ASP A 100 -11.92 -13.95 -5.01
CA ASP A 100 -13.10 -13.39 -5.70
C ASP A 100 -13.54 -12.03 -5.17
N THR A 101 -13.15 -11.70 -3.94
CA THR A 101 -13.44 -10.42 -3.29
C THR A 101 -12.61 -9.27 -3.84
N ILE A 102 -11.57 -9.55 -4.62
CA ILE A 102 -10.71 -8.52 -5.22
C ILE A 102 -11.48 -7.82 -6.32
N LEU A 103 -11.67 -6.51 -6.16
CA LEU A 103 -12.45 -5.68 -7.07
C LEU A 103 -11.60 -5.13 -8.22
N ARG A 104 -10.41 -4.62 -7.88
CA ARG A 104 -9.50 -3.97 -8.83
C ARG A 104 -8.09 -3.86 -8.26
N LYS A 105 -7.08 -3.88 -9.12
CA LYS A 105 -5.70 -3.59 -8.73
C LYS A 105 -5.51 -2.08 -8.53
N CYS A 106 -4.56 -1.71 -7.67
CA CYS A 106 -4.09 -0.34 -7.53
C CYS A 106 -2.57 -0.31 -7.34
N PHE A 107 -1.99 0.88 -7.50
CA PHE A 107 -0.55 1.07 -7.35
C PHE A 107 -0.26 1.80 -6.04
N VAL A 108 0.57 1.18 -5.21
CA VAL A 108 1.00 1.71 -3.92
C VAL A 108 2.52 1.63 -3.87
N HIS A 109 3.18 2.78 -3.84
CA HIS A 109 4.63 2.87 -3.97
C HIS A 109 5.32 3.17 -2.63
N PRO A 110 6.54 2.68 -2.41
CA PRO A 110 7.41 3.27 -1.40
C PRO A 110 7.64 4.76 -1.71
N PHE A 111 7.69 5.60 -0.68
CA PHE A 111 7.74 7.07 -0.83
C PHE A 111 8.81 7.58 -1.82
N LEU A 112 10.02 7.02 -1.81
CA LEU A 112 11.07 7.46 -2.73
C LEU A 112 10.76 7.14 -4.21
N ALA A 113 10.05 6.04 -4.49
CA ALA A 113 9.61 5.72 -5.84
C ALA A 113 8.46 6.64 -6.26
N TYR A 114 7.52 6.89 -5.34
CA TYR A 114 6.40 7.80 -5.58
C TYR A 114 6.85 9.23 -5.92
N VAL A 115 7.81 9.79 -5.18
CA VAL A 115 8.33 11.15 -5.44
C VAL A 115 8.90 11.25 -6.86
N LYS A 116 9.65 10.24 -7.32
CA LYS A 116 10.18 10.20 -8.68
C LYS A 116 9.11 10.12 -9.77
N LEU A 117 7.98 9.46 -9.48
CA LEU A 117 6.86 9.32 -10.43
C LEU A 117 6.00 10.58 -10.49
N LYS A 118 5.75 11.22 -9.34
CA LYS A 118 4.93 12.44 -9.23
C LYS A 118 5.46 13.57 -10.12
N ASP A 119 6.78 13.65 -10.27
CA ASP A 119 7.45 14.66 -11.09
C ASP A 119 7.22 14.47 -12.60
N LEU A 120 6.76 13.29 -13.03
CA LEU A 120 6.54 12.95 -14.44
C LEU A 120 5.05 13.04 -14.84
N PHE A 121 4.14 12.55 -14.00
CA PHE A 121 2.68 12.67 -14.16
C PHE A 121 2.02 12.57 -12.78
N PRO A 122 0.96 13.35 -12.46
CA PRO A 122 0.24 13.19 -11.21
C PRO A 122 -0.48 11.83 -11.23
N PRO A 123 -0.03 10.83 -10.46
CA PRO A 123 -0.61 9.51 -10.58
C PRO A 123 -1.87 9.42 -9.71
N GLU A 124 -2.82 8.59 -10.13
CA GLU A 124 -3.93 8.18 -9.26
C GLU A 124 -3.46 7.25 -8.12
N ASP A 125 -2.19 6.85 -8.17
CA ASP A 125 -1.47 5.96 -7.26
C ASP A 125 -1.34 6.52 -5.83
N TYR A 126 -1.05 5.61 -4.93
CA TYR A 126 -0.82 5.85 -3.50
C TYR A 126 0.64 5.65 -3.14
N TYR A 127 1.00 6.04 -1.91
CA TYR A 127 2.31 5.74 -1.36
C TYR A 127 2.27 5.45 0.14
N PHE A 128 3.32 4.79 0.63
CA PHE A 128 3.55 4.60 2.06
C PHE A 128 4.98 4.97 2.44
N ARG A 129 5.15 5.46 3.67
CA ARG A 129 6.45 5.67 4.33
C ARG A 129 6.49 5.16 5.76
N TRP A 130 5.34 4.86 6.35
CA TRP A 130 5.18 4.46 7.75
C TRP A 130 4.52 3.10 7.86
N GLU A 131 4.85 2.41 8.95
CA GLU A 131 4.17 1.20 9.40
C GLU A 131 3.17 1.58 10.51
N TYR A 132 2.06 0.84 10.61
CA TYR A 132 1.00 1.07 11.58
C TYR A 132 0.69 -0.20 12.35
N GLU A 133 0.84 -0.15 13.67
CA GLU A 133 0.45 -1.24 14.56
C GLU A 133 -1.05 -1.09 14.85
N HIS A 134 -1.86 -2.00 14.31
CA HIS A 134 -3.31 -1.94 14.38
C HIS A 134 -3.82 -2.19 15.80
N GLU A 135 -3.24 -3.15 16.52
CA GLU A 135 -3.66 -3.51 17.88
C GLU A 135 -3.46 -2.36 18.88
N THR A 136 -2.36 -1.60 18.76
CA THR A 136 -2.04 -0.49 19.65
C THR A 136 -2.48 0.87 19.11
N GLY A 137 -2.79 0.95 17.81
CA GLY A 137 -3.09 2.18 17.10
C GLY A 137 -1.89 3.12 16.93
N CYS A 138 -0.66 2.63 17.16
CA CYS A 138 0.55 3.45 17.13
C CYS A 138 1.24 3.41 15.75
N PRO A 139 1.43 4.56 15.08
CA PRO A 139 2.32 4.65 13.93
C PRO A 139 3.76 4.47 14.41
N HIS A 140 4.54 3.64 13.73
CA HIS A 140 5.96 3.51 14.02
C HIS A 140 6.79 3.62 12.74
N HIS A 141 8.05 4.06 12.93
CA HIS A 141 9.01 4.16 11.87
C HIS A 141 9.39 2.74 11.41
N GLY A 142 8.87 2.32 10.27
CA GLY A 142 9.29 1.08 9.61
C GLY A 142 10.77 1.07 9.24
N GLN A 143 11.30 -0.07 8.77
CA GLN A 143 12.72 -0.16 8.36
C GLN A 143 13.07 0.83 7.23
N LEU A 144 12.10 1.15 6.37
CA LEU A 144 12.22 2.19 5.33
C LEU A 144 12.29 3.62 5.89
N ALA A 145 11.82 3.84 7.13
CA ALA A 145 11.84 5.14 7.79
C ALA A 145 13.18 5.46 8.46
N GLN A 146 14.15 4.54 8.48
CA GLN A 146 15.52 4.82 8.95
C GLN A 146 16.21 5.87 8.07
N PHE A 147 15.88 5.95 6.77
CA PHE A 147 16.39 7.01 5.89
C PHE A 147 15.75 8.39 6.16
N THR A 148 14.53 8.42 6.69
CA THR A 148 13.86 9.67 7.12
C THR A 148 14.16 10.05 8.58
N ARG A 149 14.95 9.27 9.32
CA ARG A 149 15.32 9.57 10.71
C ARG A 149 16.08 10.89 10.85
N ILE A 150 16.65 11.41 9.75
CA ILE A 150 17.30 12.73 9.70
C ILE A 150 16.28 13.89 9.71
N ALA A 151 15.01 13.66 9.32
CA ALA A 151 14.00 14.72 9.26
C ALA A 151 13.08 14.80 10.50
N CYS A 152 12.89 13.72 11.26
CA CYS A 152 11.92 13.67 12.37
C CYS A 152 12.49 14.04 13.76
N ASN A 153 13.77 14.37 13.88
CA ASN A 153 14.32 14.95 15.12
C ASN A 153 14.04 16.46 15.26
N ALA A 154 12.99 16.98 14.62
CA ALA A 154 12.64 18.41 14.65
C ALA A 154 11.57 18.78 15.70
N GLN A 155 11.40 17.98 16.78
CA GLN A 155 10.79 18.50 18.02
C GLN A 155 11.83 19.17 18.95
N GLY A 156 13.09 19.23 18.54
CA GLY A 156 14.09 20.14 19.09
C GLY A 156 14.80 20.85 17.94
N ALA A 157 15.04 22.16 18.07
CA ALA A 157 15.80 22.92 17.09
C ALA A 157 17.15 22.24 16.78
N PRO A 158 17.64 22.26 15.53
CA PRO A 158 18.90 21.62 15.18
C PRO A 158 20.06 22.32 15.94
N PRO A 159 21.00 21.57 16.54
CA PRO A 159 22.19 22.17 17.13
C PRO A 159 23.00 22.88 16.05
N ARG A 160 23.43 24.11 16.35
CA ARG A 160 24.28 24.91 15.48
C ARG A 160 25.57 24.14 15.17
N GLY A 161 25.80 23.86 13.89
CA GLY A 161 27.09 23.37 13.39
C GLY A 161 27.11 21.92 12.95
N LEU A 162 26.32 21.56 11.93
CA LEU A 162 26.67 20.46 11.03
C LEU A 162 26.02 20.71 9.67
N VAL A 163 26.86 21.11 8.70
CA VAL A 163 26.48 21.28 7.30
C VAL A 163 26.35 19.87 6.71
N SER A 164 25.12 19.40 6.49
CA SER A 164 24.86 18.17 5.74
C SER A 164 23.85 18.47 4.62
N LEU A 165 24.27 18.12 3.41
CA LEU A 165 23.66 18.41 2.11
C LEU A 165 22.27 17.78 1.98
N THR A 166 21.22 18.42 2.50
CA THR A 166 19.83 18.23 2.04
C THR A 166 18.86 19.32 2.53
N HIS A 167 19.32 20.33 3.28
CA HIS A 167 18.52 21.54 3.54
C HIS A 167 18.45 22.42 2.28
N ARG A 168 17.67 21.97 1.29
CA ARG A 168 16.95 22.88 0.39
C ARG A 168 15.47 22.86 0.80
N PRO A 169 15.02 23.84 1.60
CA PRO A 169 13.61 24.03 1.94
C PRO A 169 12.69 24.22 0.72
N SER A 170 13.25 24.39 -0.48
CA SER A 170 12.49 24.59 -1.72
C SER A 170 11.71 23.35 -2.17
N LEU A 171 12.19 22.12 -1.89
CA LEU A 171 11.52 20.91 -2.41
C LEU A 171 10.31 20.45 -1.59
N LEU A 172 10.25 20.77 -0.29
CA LEU A 172 9.07 20.46 0.54
C LEU A 172 7.97 21.53 0.40
N ASN A 173 8.32 22.79 0.14
CA ASN A 173 7.35 23.86 -0.10
C ASN A 173 6.81 23.87 -1.54
N GLU A 174 7.50 23.28 -2.52
CA GLU A 174 7.00 23.19 -3.90
C GLU A 174 5.96 22.08 -4.11
N LEU A 175 5.84 21.13 -3.18
CA LEU A 175 4.83 20.06 -3.25
C LEU A 175 3.45 20.47 -2.71
N ASP A 176 3.30 21.74 -2.28
CA ASP A 176 2.10 22.28 -1.63
C ASP A 176 1.79 23.73 -2.09
N ILE A 177 1.66 23.96 -3.41
CA ILE A 177 1.09 25.22 -3.93
C ILE A 177 -0.39 25.02 -4.27
N HIS A 178 -1.27 25.00 -3.27
CA HIS A 178 -2.58 25.68 -3.33
C HIS A 178 -3.33 25.65 -1.99
N THR A 179 -2.84 26.43 -1.02
CA THR A 179 -3.74 27.06 -0.05
C THR A 179 -3.41 28.54 0.02
N ARG A 180 -3.91 29.31 -0.95
CA ARG A 180 -3.98 30.77 -0.80
C ARG A 180 -4.97 31.06 0.31
N MET A 181 -4.47 31.72 1.36
CA MET A 181 -5.29 32.45 2.31
C MET A 181 -6.08 33.54 1.55
N HIS A 182 -7.38 33.58 1.79
CA HIS A 182 -8.16 34.81 1.88
C HIS A 182 -9.00 34.72 3.15
#